data_AF-A0A7C3GPL6-F1
#
_entry.id   AF-A0A7C3GPL6-F1
#
_cell.length_a   1.000
_cell.length_b   1.000
_cell.length_c   1.000
_cell.angle_alpha   90.00
_cell.angle_beta   90.00
_cell.angle_gamma   90.00
#
_symmetry.space_group_name_H-M   'P 1'
#
loop_
_entity.id
_entity.type
_entity.pdbx_description
1 polymer ?
#
loop_
_entity_poly.entity_id
_entity_poly.type
_entity_poly.pdbx_seq_one_letter_code
_entity_poly.pdbx_strand_id
1 'polypeptide(L)' 'MGDTLNTIFVDLLSPIGRKVSTEFNVQVVPTVLLFDGNGTLLHRTNGAPNKKELKKLMEFDR' A
#
# COMPACT_ATOMS: atom_id res chain seq x y z
N MET A 1 -13.62 -12.29 -13.71
CA MET A 1 -12.68 -12.76 -12.66
C MET A 1 -12.62 -11.66 -11.62
N GLY A 2 -12.74 -11.98 -10.33
CA GLY A 2 -12.71 -10.96 -9.27
C GLY A 2 -11.26 -10.66 -8.88
N ASP A 3 -10.93 -9.39 -8.76
CA ASP A 3 -9.59 -8.96 -8.34
C ASP A 3 -9.37 -9.36 -6.88
N THR A 4 -8.28 -10.09 -6.63
CA THR A 4 -7.94 -10.56 -5.29
C THR A 4 -6.98 -9.57 -4.64
N LEU A 5 -7.40 -8.95 -3.53
CA LEU A 5 -6.51 -8.12 -2.73
C LEU A 5 -5.81 -8.95 -1.67
N ASN A 6 -4.48 -8.90 -1.67
CA ASN A 6 -3.67 -9.42 -0.59
C ASN A 6 -3.08 -8.25 0.22
N THR A 7 -3.37 -8.21 1.52
CA THR A 7 -2.86 -7.16 2.41
C THR A 7 -1.69 -7.70 3.22
N ILE A 8 -0.54 -7.03 3.10
CA ILE A 8 0.67 -7.35 3.86
C ILE A 8 0.92 -6.21 4.85
N PHE A 9 0.96 -6.53 6.14
CA PHE A 9 1.36 -5.58 7.17
C PHE A 9 2.87 -5.65 7.36
N VAL A 10 3.53 -4.50 7.31
CA VAL A 10 4.98 -4.39 7.47
C VAL A 10 5.29 -3.53 8.69
N ASP A 11 6.00 -4.09 9.65
CA ASP A 11 6.56 -3.34 10.78
C ASP A 11 7.81 -2.58 10.33
N LEU A 12 7.78 -1.25 10.41
CA LEU A 12 8.89 -0.37 10.02
C LEU A 12 10.15 -0.54 10.88
N LEU A 13 10.04 -1.10 12.09
CA LEU A 13 11.20 -1.33 12.96
C LEU A 13 12.01 -2.56 12.54
N SER A 14 11.37 -3.51 11.84
CA SER A 14 12.00 -4.71 11.30
C SER A 14 13.02 -4.39 10.18
N PRO A 15 14.00 -5.27 9.90
CA PRO A 15 14.96 -5.04 8.81
C PRO A 15 14.29 -4.83 7.44
N ILE A 16 13.24 -5.60 7.14
CA ILE A 16 12.49 -5.45 5.89
C ILE A 16 11.70 -4.14 5.87
N GLY A 17 11.08 -3.76 7.00
CA GLY A 17 10.35 -2.50 7.10
C GLY A 17 11.24 -1.27 6.96
N ARG A 18 12.46 -1.29 7.50
CA ARG A 18 13.44 -0.23 7.28
C ARG A 18 13.78 -0.09 5.80
N LYS A 19 14.05 -1.22 5.11
CA LYS A 19 14.32 -1.23 3.67
C LYS A 19 13.14 -0.65 2.87
N VAL A 20 11.93 -1.14 3.13
CA VAL A 20 10.68 -0.65 2.50
C VAL A 20 10.49 0.84 2.76
N SER A 21 10.75 1.31 3.99
CA SER A 21 10.58 2.73 4.33
C SER A 21 11.54 3.62 3.56
N THR A 22 12.78 3.19 3.35
CA THR A 22 13.76 3.92 2.54
C THR A 22 13.39 3.86 1.06
N GLU A 23 13.07 2.68 0.54
CA GLU A 23 12.78 2.43 -0.88
C GLU A 23 11.56 3.23 -1.36
N PHE A 24 10.50 3.28 -0.55
CA PHE A 24 9.26 4.00 -0.88
C PHE A 24 9.11 5.34 -0.16
N ASN A 25 10.17 5.81 0.50
CA ASN A 25 10.22 7.05 1.28
C ASN A 25 9.00 7.21 2.22
N VAL A 26 8.73 6.19 3.04
CA VAL A 26 7.67 6.19 4.05
C VAL A 26 8.14 6.96 5.27
N GLN A 27 7.53 8.13 5.51
CA GLN A 27 7.95 9.06 6.58
C GLN A 27 6.90 9.18 7.71
N VAL A 28 5.69 8.67 7.50
CA VAL A 28 4.56 8.80 8.43
C VAL A 28 3.87 7.44 8.56
N VAL A 29 3.32 7.15 9.74
CA VAL A 29 2.55 5.92 9.99
C VAL A 29 1.11 6.24 10.43
N PRO A 30 0.12 5.43 10.01
CA PRO A 30 0.24 4.37 9.00
C PRO A 30 0.42 4.96 7.59
N THR A 31 1.03 4.19 6.68
CA THR A 31 1.08 4.49 5.23
C THR A 31 0.64 3.26 4.48
N VAL A 32 -0.21 3.44 3.48
CA VAL A 32 -0.66 2.36 2.59
C VAL A 32 -0.04 2.55 1.22
N LEU A 33 0.54 1.46 0.71
CA LEU A 33 1.12 1.36 -0.62
C LEU A 33 0.32 0.29 -1.37
N LEU A 34 -0.19 0.64 -2.56
CA LEU A 34 -0.92 -0.27 -3.43
C LEU A 34 -0.06 -0.61 -4.64
N PHE A 35 0.11 -1.90 -4.90
CA PHE A 35 0.89 -2.41 -6.01
C PHE A 35 0.01 -3.21 -6.97
N ASP A 36 0.35 -3.20 -8.26
CA ASP A 36 -0.21 -4.12 -9.25
C ASP A 36 0.43 -5.53 -9.15
N GLY A 37 -0.02 -6.46 -9.99
CA GLY A 37 0.52 -7.83 -10.05
C GLY A 37 1.98 -7.93 -10.54
N ASN A 38 2.55 -6.86 -11.09
CA ASN A 38 3.94 -6.78 -11.54
C ASN A 38 4.86 -6.11 -10.51
N GLY A 39 4.30 -5.64 -9.38
CA GLY A 39 5.03 -4.90 -8.36
C GLY A 39 5.18 -3.40 -8.65
N THR A 40 4.43 -2.86 -9.61
CA THR A 40 4.36 -1.41 -9.87
C THR A 40 3.54 -0.73 -8.79
N LEU A 41 4.08 0.32 -8.17
CA LEU A 41 3.33 1.12 -7.20
C LEU A 41 2.26 1.96 -7.91
N LEU A 42 0.99 1.63 -7.70
CA LEU A 42 -0.17 2.33 -8.26
C LEU A 42 -0.59 3.52 -7.41
N HIS A 43 -0.53 3.37 -6.08
CA HIS A 43 -1.03 4.40 -5.16
C HIS A 43 -0.30 4.42 -3.82
N ARG A 44 -0.26 5.61 -3.21
CA ARG A 44 0.26 5.85 -1.86
C ARG A 44 -0.69 6.74 -1.08
N THR A 45 -1.01 6.34 0.15
CA THR A 45 -1.79 7.14 1.09
C THR A 45 -1.03 7.25 2.41
N ASN A 46 -0.78 8.48 2.86
CA ASN A 46 -0.25 8.75 4.20
C ASN A 46 -1.45 8.89 5.16
N GLY A 47 -1.42 8.19 6.29
CA GLY A 47 -2.54 8.10 7.22
C GLY A 47 -3.40 6.86 6.99
N ALA A 48 -4.37 6.66 7.87
CA ALA A 48 -5.27 5.51 7.78
C ALA A 48 -6.23 5.72 6.60
N PRO A 49 -6.30 4.80 5.62
CA PRO A 49 -7.23 4.94 4.53
C PRO A 49 -8.66 4.84 5.05
N ASN A 50 -9.55 5.69 4.55
CA ASN A 50 -10.97 5.52 4.85
C ASN A 50 -11.59 4.47 3.92
N LYS A 51 -12.68 3.82 4.36
CA LYS A 51 -13.36 2.75 3.60
C LYS A 51 -13.82 3.18 2.21
N LYS A 52 -14.09 4.48 1.99
CA LYS A 52 -14.53 5.02 0.69
C LYS A 52 -13.35 5.16 -0.28
N GLU A 53 -12.19 5.59 0.21
CA GLU A 53 -10.96 5.71 -0.57
C GLU A 53 -10.46 4.35 -1.04
N LEU A 54 -10.43 3.37 -0.13
CA LEU A 54 -10.08 2.00 -0.48
C LEU A 54 -10.96 1.46 -1.61
N LYS A 55 -12.28 1.67 -1.56
CA LYS A 55 -13.20 1.22 -2.63
C LYS A 55 -12.90 1.90 -3.97
N LYS A 56 -12.64 3.21 -3.98
CA LYS A 56 -12.33 3.93 -5.22
C LYS A 56 -11.04 3.43 -5.88
N LEU A 57 -10.02 3.12 -5.08
CA LEU A 57 -8.76 2.57 -5.60
C LEU A 57 -8.97 1.19 -6.25
N MET A 58 -9.90 0.39 -5.73
CA MET A 58 -10.26 -0.91 -6.31
C MET A 58 -11.07 -0.81 -7.60
N GLU A 59 -11.82 0.27 -7.79
CA GLU A 59 -12.61 0.49 -9.01
C GLU A 59 -11.76 1.01 -10.18
N PHE A 60 -10.56 1.52 -9.90
CA PHE A 60 -9.66 2.13 -10.89
C PHE A 60 -8.86 1.13 -11.74
N ASP A 61 -8.82 -0.15 -11.34
CA ASP A 61 -8.10 -1.22 -12.04
C ASP A 61 -9.02 -2.08 -12.93
N ARG A 62 -10.19 -1.54 -13.32
CA ARG A 62 -11.18 -2.17 -14.20
C ARG A 62 -11.21 -1.59 -15.61
#